data_AF-L8TNF7-F1
#
_entry.id   AF-L8TNF7-F1
#
_cell.length_a   1.000
_cell.length_b   1.000
_cell.length_c   1.000
_cell.angle_alpha   90.00
_cell.angle_beta   90.00
_cell.angle_gamma   90.00
#
_symmetry.space_group_name_H-M   'P 1'
#
loop_
_entity.id
_entity.type
_entity.pdbx_description
1 polymer ?
#
loop_
_entity_poly.entity_id
_entity_poly.type
_entity_poly.pdbx_seq_one_letter_code
_entity_poly.pdbx_strand_id
1 'polypeptide(L)'
;MFKGWLIGTGTNLLNPKVGVFYIATIPQFIPAGTSPLLVGVLLAGVHCLLSMAWFTLLIFGSGYAARWLQGVRSIRIIDSITGSVLVGFGVKLALDPAH
;
A
#
# COMPACT_ATOMS: atom_id res chain seq x y z
N MET A 1 -20.69 -4.62 7.16
CA MET A 1 -20.12 -3.26 7.04
C MET A 1 -19.27 -2.87 8.26
N PHE A 2 -19.83 -2.86 9.48
CA PHE A 2 -19.11 -2.46 10.71
C PHE A 2 -17.90 -3.33 11.08
N LYS A 3 -18.00 -4.66 10.92
CA LYS A 3 -16.88 -5.59 11.18
C LYS A 3 -15.65 -5.31 10.29
N GLY A 4 -15.88 -4.98 9.02
CA GLY A 4 -14.80 -4.64 8.09
C GLY A 4 -14.11 -3.32 8.47
N TRP A 5 -14.88 -2.33 8.91
CA TRP A 5 -14.35 -1.08 9.43
C TRP A 5 -13.49 -1.31 10.68
N LEU A 6 -13.96 -2.13 11.64
CA LEU A 6 -13.19 -2.46 12.85
C LEU A 6 -11.89 -3.20 12.54
N ILE A 7 -11.91 -4.15 11.60
CA ILE A 7 -10.70 -4.86 11.18
C ILE A 7 -9.73 -3.86 10.52
N GLY A 8 -10.21 -3.05 9.57
CA GLY A 8 -9.37 -2.08 8.88
C GLY A 8 -8.76 -1.05 9.83
N THR A 9 -9.57 -0.46 10.72
CA THR A 9 -9.13 0.48 11.75
C THR A 9 -8.15 -0.18 12.71
N GLY A 10 -8.46 -1.38 13.20
CA GLY A 10 -7.59 -2.15 14.08
C GLY A 10 -6.24 -2.45 13.43
N THR A 11 -6.23 -2.94 12.18
CA THR A 11 -5.00 -3.22 11.44
C THR A 11 -4.18 -1.95 11.20
N ASN A 12 -4.80 -0.82 10.89
CA ASN A 12 -4.06 0.44 10.70
C ASN A 12 -3.49 1.00 12.00
N LEU A 13 -4.27 1.04 13.07
CA LEU A 13 -3.82 1.57 14.37
C LEU A 13 -2.76 0.68 15.02
N LEU A 14 -2.87 -0.65 14.86
CA LEU A 14 -1.89 -1.61 15.37
C LEU A 14 -0.67 -1.75 14.47
N ASN A 15 -0.62 -1.09 13.31
CA ASN A 15 0.54 -1.13 12.43
C ASN A 15 1.56 -0.05 12.83
N PRO A 16 2.67 -0.41 13.49
CA PRO A 16 3.65 0.57 13.95
C PRO A 16 4.33 1.32 12.79
N LYS A 17 4.31 0.75 11.58
CA LYS A 17 4.91 1.36 10.39
C LYS A 17 4.28 2.71 10.05
N VAL A 18 2.97 2.86 10.29
CA VAL A 18 2.26 4.13 10.07
C VAL A 18 2.79 5.19 11.02
N GLY A 19 2.89 4.89 12.32
CA GLY A 19 3.43 5.81 13.31
C GLY A 19 4.88 6.22 13.00
N VAL A 20 5.73 5.25 12.68
CA VAL A 20 7.14 5.50 12.30
C VAL A 20 7.23 6.39 11.06
N PHE A 21 6.37 6.15 10.05
CA PHE A 21 6.32 6.99 8.86
C PHE A 21 6.00 8.44 9.19
N TYR A 22 4.95 8.71 9.99
CA TYR A 22 4.57 10.08 10.35
C TYR A 22 5.63 10.79 11.20
N ILE A 23 6.25 10.10 12.15
CA ILE A 23 7.35 10.66 12.97
C ILE A 23 8.56 11.01 12.10
N ALA A 24 8.88 10.18 11.12
CA ALA A 24 10.00 10.43 10.21
C ALA A 24 9.70 11.54 9.20
N THR A 25 8.45 11.63 8.72
CA THR A 25 8.11 12.51 7.59
C THR A 25 7.52 13.86 7.96
N ILE A 26 6.77 14.01 9.05
CA ILE A 26 6.13 15.29 9.37
C ILE A 26 7.11 16.37 9.82
N PRO A 27 8.07 16.12 10.73
CA PRO A 27 8.94 17.17 11.26
C PRO A 27 9.77 17.89 10.20
N GLN A 28 10.21 17.17 9.16
CA GLN A 28 11.01 17.72 8.06
C GLN A 28 10.23 18.72 7.17
N PHE A 29 8.89 18.74 7.23
CA PHE A 29 8.06 19.67 6.45
C PHE A 29 7.51 20.83 7.29
N ILE A 30 7.89 20.94 8.57
CA ILE A 30 7.47 22.04 9.44
C ILE A 30 8.49 23.19 9.33
N PRO A 31 8.12 24.36 8.78
CA PRO A 31 9.03 25.50 8.72
C PRO A 31 9.32 26.04 10.12
N ALA A 32 10.53 26.55 10.32
CA ALA A 32 10.90 27.22 11.56
C ALA A 32 10.06 28.50 11.77
N GLY A 33 9.53 28.69 12.98
CA GLY A 33 8.72 29.86 13.33
C GLY A 33 7.20 29.71 13.16
N THR A 34 6.73 28.58 12.62
CA THR A 34 5.30 28.27 12.49
C THR A 34 4.82 27.31 13.58
N SER A 35 3.51 27.30 13.88
CA SER A 35 2.92 26.34 14.83
C SER A 35 3.05 24.90 14.29
N PRO A 36 3.78 23.99 14.98
CA PRO A 36 3.95 22.61 14.56
C PRO A 36 2.61 21.85 14.47
N LEU A 37 1.68 22.15 15.38
CA LEU A 37 0.36 21.53 15.41
C LEU A 37 -0.45 21.91 14.17
N LEU A 38 -0.46 23.19 13.80
CA LEU A 38 -1.21 23.67 12.64
C LEU A 38 -0.71 23.02 11.35
N VAL A 39 0.60 23.05 11.14
CA VAL A 39 1.24 22.48 9.94
C VAL A 39 1.05 20.95 9.93
N GLY A 40 1.24 20.28 11.07
CA GLY A 40 1.02 18.83 11.20
C GLY A 40 -0.41 18.41 10.86
N VAL A 41 -1.42 19.14 11.35
CA VAL A 41 -2.84 18.89 11.04
C VAL A 41 -3.13 19.14 9.56
N LEU A 42 -2.57 20.19 8.96
CA LEU A 42 -2.69 20.45 7.52
C LEU A 42 -2.11 19.32 6.67
N LEU A 43 -0.89 18.87 6.96
CA LEU A 43 -0.26 17.75 6.28
C LEU A 43 -1.06 16.44 6.43
N ALA A 44 -1.56 16.16 7.63
CA ALA A 44 -2.45 15.02 7.86
C ALA A 44 -3.75 15.13 7.04
N GLY A 45 -4.34 16.33 6.95
CA GLY A 45 -5.51 16.61 6.13
C GLY A 45 -5.26 16.37 4.64
N VAL A 46 -4.13 16.85 4.10
CA VAL A 46 -3.71 16.58 2.72
C VAL A 46 -3.54 15.08 2.49
N HIS A 47 -2.89 14.37 3.41
CA HIS A 47 -2.74 12.92 3.32
C HIS A 47 -4.09 12.20 3.29
N CYS A 48 -5.03 12.59 4.14
CA CYS A 48 -6.39 12.06 4.14
C CYS A 48 -7.10 12.29 2.80
N LEU A 49 -6.99 13.49 2.20
CA LEU A 49 -7.59 13.79 0.91
C LEU A 49 -6.98 12.93 -0.22
N LEU A 50 -5.65 12.78 -0.25
CA LEU A 50 -4.98 11.91 -1.22
C LEU A 50 -5.42 10.45 -1.05
N SER A 51 -5.50 9.99 0.20
CA SER A 51 -5.94 8.62 0.52
C SER A 51 -7.38 8.40 0.09
N MET A 52 -8.26 9.38 0.32
CA MET A 52 -9.65 9.32 -0.11
C MET A 52 -9.74 9.24 -1.62
N ALA A 53 -9.07 10.13 -2.34
CA ALA A 53 -9.03 10.11 -3.81
C ALA A 53 -8.50 8.79 -4.35
N TRP A 54 -7.42 8.28 -3.75
CA TRP A 54 -6.82 7.01 -4.12
C TRP A 54 -7.77 5.83 -3.89
N PHE A 55 -8.39 5.73 -2.71
CA PHE A 55 -9.35 4.66 -2.43
C PHE A 55 -10.61 4.78 -3.28
N THR A 56 -11.08 5.99 -3.58
CA THR A 56 -12.17 6.21 -4.53
C THR A 56 -11.82 5.64 -5.90
N LEU A 57 -10.63 5.96 -6.44
CA LEU A 57 -10.16 5.41 -7.70
C LEU A 57 -10.08 3.87 -7.65
N LEU A 58 -9.56 3.30 -6.56
CA LEU A 58 -9.51 1.85 -6.39
C LEU A 58 -10.90 1.22 -6.32
N ILE A 59 -11.83 1.80 -5.58
CA ILE A 59 -13.20 1.28 -5.43
C ILE A 59 -13.89 1.27 -6.78
N PHE A 60 -13.89 2.38 -7.51
CA PHE A 60 -14.54 2.45 -8.83
C PHE A 60 -13.78 1.64 -9.89
N GLY A 61 -12.45 1.62 -9.84
CA GLY A 61 -11.61 0.83 -10.73
C GLY A 61 -11.69 -0.68 -10.47
N SER A 62 -11.98 -1.09 -9.24
CA SER A 62 -12.05 -2.50 -8.85
C SER A 62 -13.14 -3.27 -9.60
N GLY A 63 -14.25 -2.62 -9.98
CA GLY A 63 -15.29 -3.27 -10.79
C GLY A 63 -14.79 -3.66 -12.18
N TYR A 64 -13.99 -2.81 -12.83
CA TYR A 64 -13.37 -3.13 -14.11
C TYR A 64 -12.24 -4.17 -13.94
N ALA A 65 -11.39 -3.96 -12.94
CA ALA A 65 -10.29 -4.87 -12.64
C ALA A 65 -10.78 -6.28 -12.28
N ALA A 66 -11.87 -6.41 -11.52
CA ALA A 66 -12.44 -7.70 -11.14
C ALA A 66 -12.92 -8.50 -12.36
N ARG A 67 -13.59 -7.84 -13.31
CA ARG A 67 -14.03 -8.48 -14.56
C ARG A 67 -12.85 -8.97 -15.40
N TRP A 68 -11.77 -8.20 -15.43
CA TRP A 68 -10.55 -8.60 -16.12
C TRP A 68 -9.83 -9.74 -15.40
N LEU A 69 -9.64 -9.66 -14.08
CA LEU A 69 -8.93 -10.65 -13.26
C LEU A 69 -9.62 -12.02 -13.22
N GLN A 70 -10.94 -12.06 -13.37
CA GLN A 70 -11.70 -13.32 -13.48
C GLN A 70 -11.58 -13.98 -14.87
N GLY A 71 -11.00 -13.29 -15.85
CA GLY A 71 -10.78 -13.83 -17.18
C GLY A 71 -9.69 -14.91 -17.20
N VAL A 72 -9.94 -16.00 -17.93
CA VAL A 72 -8.98 -17.12 -18.11
C VAL A 72 -7.60 -16.62 -18.59
N ARG A 73 -7.56 -15.59 -19.44
CA ARG A 73 -6.32 -14.98 -19.92
C ARG A 73 -5.52 -14.30 -18.81
N SER A 74 -6.19 -13.60 -17.91
CA SER A 74 -5.55 -12.86 -16.80
C SER A 74 -4.97 -13.82 -15.78
N ILE A 75 -5.71 -14.87 -15.43
CA ILE A 75 -5.22 -15.95 -14.57
C ILE A 75 -3.97 -16.60 -15.18
N ARG A 76 -4.01 -16.97 -16.47
CA ARG A 76 -2.83 -17.54 -17.15
C ARG A 76 -1.62 -16.61 -17.15
N ILE A 77 -1.82 -15.31 -17.33
CA ILE A 77 -0.73 -14.32 -17.28
C ILE A 77 -0.13 -14.28 -15.86
N ILE A 78 -0.98 -14.20 -14.83
CA ILE A 78 -0.53 -14.18 -13.43
C ILE A 78 0.23 -15.46 -13.09
N ASP A 79 -0.31 -16.63 -13.46
CA ASP A 79 0.32 -17.92 -13.23
C ASP A 79 1.65 -18.05 -13.96
N SER A 80 1.71 -17.59 -15.23
CA SER A 80 2.93 -17.63 -16.03
C SER A 80 4.02 -16.71 -15.47
N ILE A 81 3.67 -15.49 -15.05
CA ILE A 81 4.62 -14.56 -14.41
C ILE A 81 5.11 -15.15 -13.09
N THR A 82 4.19 -15.62 -12.24
CA THR A 82 4.53 -16.20 -10.93
C THR A 82 5.43 -17.42 -11.08
N GLY A 83 5.07 -18.35 -11.97
CA GLY A 83 5.87 -19.53 -12.29
C GLY A 83 7.26 -19.16 -12.82
N SER A 84 7.35 -18.15 -13.70
CA SER A 84 8.63 -17.68 -14.25
C SER A 84 9.52 -17.08 -13.16
N VAL A 85 8.95 -16.27 -12.26
CA VAL A 85 9.70 -15.68 -11.13
C VAL A 85 10.19 -16.77 -10.17
N LEU A 86 9.35 -17.76 -9.83
CA LEU A 86 9.72 -18.87 -8.96
C LEU A 86 10.82 -19.75 -9.56
N VAL A 87 10.70 -20.10 -10.84
CA VAL A 87 11.76 -20.84 -11.56
C VAL A 87 13.04 -20.02 -11.60
N GLY A 88 12.97 -18.73 -11.93
CA GLY A 88 14.12 -17.83 -11.91
C GLY A 88 14.79 -17.76 -10.54
N PHE A 89 14.00 -17.69 -9.47
CA PHE A 89 14.51 -17.73 -8.09
C PHE A 89 15.15 -19.08 -7.75
N GLY A 90 14.53 -20.20 -8.15
CA GLY A 90 15.07 -21.55 -7.94
C GLY A 90 16.40 -21.76 -8.67
N VAL A 91 16.49 -21.29 -9.92
CA VAL A 91 17.75 -21.31 -10.69
C VAL A 91 18.80 -20.43 -10.02
N LYS A 92 18.45 -19.20 -9.61
CA LYS A 92 19.37 -18.33 -8.89
C LYS A 92 19.89 -19.00 -7.62
N LEU A 93 19.02 -19.64 -6.84
CA LEU A 93 19.38 -20.34 -5.62
C LEU A 93 20.28 -21.56 -5.89
N ALA A 94 19.99 -22.33 -6.93
CA ALA A 94 20.81 -23.47 -7.33
C ALA A 94 22.21 -23.07 -7.83
N LEU A 95 22.35 -21.85 -8.32
CA LEU A 95 23.61 -21.27 -8.79
C LEU A 95 24.26 -20.33 -7.77
N ASP A 96 23.64 -20.13 -6.60
CA ASP A 96 24.19 -19.26 -5.55
C ASP A 96 25.40 -19.98 -4.92
N PRO A 97 26.62 -19.42 -5.02
CA PRO A 97 27.87 -20.07 -4.58
C PRO A 97 28.01 -20.23 -3.06
N ALA A 98 26.92 -20.09 -2.30
CA ALA A 98 26.85 -20.37 -0.87
C ALA A 98 26.69 -21.88 -0.55
N HIS A 99 26.77 -22.76 -1.56
CA HIS A 99 27.01 -24.20 -1.45
C HIS A 99 28.26 -24.59 -2.25
#